data_AF-A0A6J5G745-F1
#
_entry.id   AF-A0A6J5G745-F1
#
_cell.length_a   1.000
_cell.length_b   1.000
_cell.length_c   1.000
_cell.angle_alpha   90.00
_cell.angle_beta   90.00
_cell.angle_gamma   90.00
#
_symmetry.space_group_name_H-M   'P 1'
#
loop_
_entity.id
_entity.type
_entity.pdbx_description
1 polymer ?
#
loop_
_entity_poly.entity_id
_entity_poly.type
_entity_poly.pdbx_seq_one_letter_code
_entity_poly.pdbx_strand_id
1 'polypeptide(L)' 'MVKSEGRVIADTRRAVTFTESKYAPVQYIPREDVDMSFLEPTEQKTYCAYKGEA' A
#
# COMPACT_ATOMS: atom_id res chain seq x y z
N MET A 1 10.92 -2.99 1.84
CA MET A 1 11.30 -1.57 1.97
C MET A 1 10.70 -0.74 0.84
N VAL A 2 9.90 0.27 1.18
CA VAL A 2 9.34 1.30 0.28
C VAL A 2 9.95 2.64 0.65
N LYS A 3 10.39 3.40 -0.38
CA LYS A 3 11.03 4.69 -0.20
C LYS A 3 10.40 5.76 -1.09
N SER A 4 10.40 6.99 -0.61
CA SER A 4 10.14 8.19 -1.43
C SER A 4 11.17 9.26 -1.08
N GLU A 5 11.71 9.94 -2.09
CA GLU A 5 12.70 11.02 -1.92
C GLU A 5 13.86 10.67 -0.97
N GLY A 6 14.33 9.42 -1.02
CA GLY A 6 15.43 8.92 -0.18
C GLY A 6 15.04 8.56 1.27
N ARG A 7 13.80 8.81 1.70
CA ARG A 7 13.27 8.43 3.01
C ARG A 7 12.56 7.07 2.94
N VAL A 8 12.71 6.27 3.99
CA VAL A 8 11.99 4.99 4.12
C VAL A 8 10.61 5.29 4.70
N ILE A 9 9.56 4.99 3.95
CA ILE A 9 8.15 5.17 4.40
C ILE A 9 7.64 3.89 5.05
N ALA A 10 8.06 2.74 4.54
CA ALA A 10 7.70 1.46 5.13
C ALA A 10 8.82 0.44 5.00
N ASP A 11 9.05 -0.34 6.04
CA ASP A 11 9.95 -1.48 5.98
C ASP A 11 9.34 -2.70 6.65
N THR A 12 8.94 -3.67 5.82
CA THR A 12 8.28 -4.88 6.27
C THR A 12 8.92 -6.11 5.62
N ARG A 13 8.90 -7.21 6.37
CA ARG A 13 9.14 -8.57 5.84
C ARG A 13 7.84 -9.37 5.68
N ARG A 14 6.69 -8.76 6.00
CA ARG A 14 5.35 -9.37 5.98
C ARG A 14 4.48 -8.80 4.86
N ALA A 15 5.10 -8.21 3.83
CA ALA A 15 4.37 -7.74 2.66
C ALA A 15 3.62 -8.89 1.99
N VAL A 16 2.36 -8.65 1.65
CA VAL A 16 1.55 -9.59 0.90
C VAL A 16 1.53 -9.14 -0.55
N THR A 17 2.01 -9.99 -1.46
CA THR A 17 1.92 -9.74 -2.89
C THR A 17 0.55 -10.20 -3.38
N PHE A 18 -0.25 -9.26 -3.86
CA PHE A 18 -1.53 -9.53 -4.50
C PHE A 18 -1.39 -9.48 -6.02
N THR A 19 -1.76 -10.56 -6.69
CA THR A 19 -1.73 -10.69 -8.15
C THR A 19 -3.14 -10.86 -8.69
N GLU A 20 -3.55 -9.95 -9.58
CA GLU A 20 -4.86 -10.00 -10.22
C GLU A 20 -4.71 -10.23 -11.72
N SER A 21 -4.91 -11.48 -12.16
CA SER A 21 -4.89 -11.89 -13.57
C SER A 21 -3.73 -11.29 -14.37
N LYS A 22 -4.01 -10.27 -15.22
CA LYS A 22 -3.06 -9.67 -16.16
C LYS A 22 -2.39 -8.41 -15.61
N TYR A 23 -2.79 -7.94 -14.43
CA TYR A 23 -2.20 -6.74 -13.83
C TYR A 23 -0.86 -7.06 -13.17
N ALA A 24 -0.01 -6.03 -13.10
CA ALA A 24 1.24 -6.14 -12.35
C ALA A 24 0.94 -6.49 -10.87
N PRO A 25 1.77 -7.33 -10.24
CA PRO A 25 1.64 -7.63 -8.82
C PRO A 25 1.70 -6.36 -7.96
N VAL A 26 0.79 -6.26 -6.98
CA VAL A 26 0.73 -5.14 -6.03
C VAL A 26 1.20 -5.60 -4.66
N GLN A 27 1.91 -4.75 -3.93
CA GLN A 27 2.38 -5.03 -2.58
C GLN A 27 1.46 -4.40 -1.54
N TYR A 28 0.85 -5.22 -0.69
CA TYR A 28 0.14 -4.77 0.50
C TYR A 28 1.08 -4.83 1.69
N ILE A 29 1.26 -3.68 2.35
CA ILE A 29 2.15 -3.53 3.50
C ILE A 29 1.29 -3.38 4.76
N PRO A 30 1.52 -4.17 5.82
CA PRO A 30 0.85 -3.98 7.09
C PRO A 30 1.08 -2.55 7.62
N ARG A 31 -0.01 -1.88 8.03
CA ARG A 31 0.03 -0.48 8.48
C ARG A 31 0.98 -0.24 9.66
N GLU A 32 1.19 -1.25 10.50
CA GLU A 32 2.12 -1.21 11.64
C GLU A 32 3.60 -1.10 11.23
N ASP A 33 3.94 -1.51 10.01
CA ASP A 33 5.30 -1.41 9.46
C ASP A 33 5.47 -0.15 8.57
N VAL A 34 4.45 0.73 8.55
CA VAL A 34 4.43 2.00 7.81
C VAL A 34 4.57 3.15 8.80
N ASP A 35 5.49 4.07 8.52
CA ASP A 35 5.57 5.33 9.26
C ASP A 35 4.48 6.29 8.77
N MET A 36 3.33 6.23 9.44
CA MET A 36 2.16 7.04 9.14
C MET A 36 2.37 8.55 9.38
N SER A 37 3.46 8.97 10.03
CA SER A 37 3.75 10.40 10.21
C SER A 37 4.05 11.13 8.89
N PHE A 38 4.42 10.37 7.85
CA PHE A 38 4.64 10.89 6.50
C PHE A 38 3.38 10.84 5.61
N LEU A 39 2.24 10.39 6.13
CA LEU A 39 1.03 10.14 5.34
C LEU A 39 -0.19 10.88 5.91
N GLU A 40 -0.93 11.56 5.04
CA GLU A 40 -2.19 12.21 5.38
C GLU A 40 -3.36 11.51 4.67
N PRO A 41 -4.46 11.22 5.38
CA PRO A 41 -5.65 10.64 4.75
C PRO A 41 -6.28 11.66 3.79
N THR A 42 -6.70 11.20 2.62
CA THR A 42 -7.46 12.00 1.66
C THR A 42 -8.91 11.52 1.61
N GLU A 43 -9.82 12.37 1.14
CA GLU A 43 -11.23 11.99 0.95
C GLU A 43 -11.48 11.19 -0.33
N GLN A 44 -10.46 11.00 -1.16
CA GLN A 44 -10.59 10.30 -2.43
C GLN A 44 -10.85 8.82 -2.18
N LYS A 45 -12.03 8.36 -2.63
CA LYS A 45 -12.42 6.96 -2.58
C LYS A 45 -12.66 6.41 -3.98
N THR A 46 -12.20 5.20 -4.23
CA THR A 46 -12.50 4.48 -5.47
C THR A 46 -13.10 3.13 -5.18
N TYR A 47 -14.14 2.74 -5.94
CA TYR A 47 -14.84 1.48 -5.72
C TYR A 47 -14.45 0.44 -6.77
N CYS A 48 -14.08 -0.75 -6.31
CA CYS A 48 -13.86 -1.92 -7.13
C CYS A 48 -14.82 -3.04 -6.70
N ALA A 49 -15.55 -3.63 -7.65
CA ALA A 49 -16.53 -4.68 -7.36
C ALA A 49 -15.94 -5.92 -6.67
N TYR A 50 -14.62 -6.17 -6.79
CA TYR A 50 -13.95 -7.32 -6.19
C TYR A 50 -13.21 -7.01 -4.89
N LYS A 51 -12.85 -5.74 -4.65
CA LYS A 51 -11.99 -5.33 -3.52
C LYS A 51 -12.65 -4.36 -2.55
N GLY A 52 -13.82 -3.84 -2.89
CA GLY A 52 -14.54 -2.85 -2.11
C GLY A 52 -14.05 -1.43 -2.37
N GLU A 53 -14.16 -0.58 -1.35
CA GLU A 53 -13.68 0.81 -1.37
C GLU A 53 -12.19 0.88 -1.02
N ALA A 54 -11.44 1.69 -1.76
CA ALA A 54 -10.05 2.04 -1.51
C ALA A 54 -9.93 3.53 -1.19
#